data_AF-A0A7X7NUQ7-F1
#
_entry.id   AF-A0A7X7NUQ7-F1
#
_cell.length_a   1.000
_cell.length_b   1.000
_cell.length_c   1.000
_cell.angle_alpha   90.00
_cell.angle_beta   90.00
_cell.angle_gamma   90.00
#
_symmetry.space_group_name_H-M   'P 1'
#
loop_
_entity.id
_entity.type
_entity.pdbx_description
1 polymer ?
#
loop_
_entity_poly.entity_id
_entity_poly.type
_entity_poly.pdbx_seq_one_letter_code
_entity_poly.pdbx_strand_id
1 'polypeptide(L)' 'MRILNIQRMSTEDGPGLRTTLFAKGCPLRCAWCHNPESLSHAFQIEWLAERCIGCKTCVAACPENAL' A
#
# COMPACT_ATOMS: atom_id res chain seq x y z
N MET A 1 10.15 2.67 12.12
CA MET A 1 9.99 2.55 10.65
C MET A 1 8.80 1.68 10.35
N ARG A 2 7.86 2.11 9.48
CA ARG A 2 6.69 1.31 9.06
C ARG A 2 6.82 0.99 7.58
N ILE A 3 6.44 -0.22 7.18
CA ILE A 3 6.56 -0.71 5.81
C ILE A 3 5.18 -0.64 5.15
N LEU A 4 5.13 -0.03 3.96
CA LEU A 4 3.97 0.02 3.09
C LEU A 4 3.86 -1.28 2.28
N ASN A 5 4.93 -1.65 1.58
CA ASN A 5 4.94 -2.81 0.69
C ASN A 5 6.34 -3.46 0.66
N ILE A 6 6.37 -4.77 0.45
CA ILE A 6 7.59 -5.55 0.20
C ILE A 6 7.46 -6.16 -1.20
N GLN A 7 8.08 -5.52 -2.18
CA GLN A 7 8.11 -6.01 -3.55
C GLN A 7 9.30 -6.94 -3.73
N ARG A 8 9.04 -8.21 -4.03
CA ARG A 8 10.08 -9.21 -4.30
C ARG A 8 10.35 -9.28 -5.80
N MET A 9 11.57 -9.67 -6.16
CA MET A 9 11.98 -9.90 -7.56
C MET A 9 11.84 -8.65 -8.45
N SER A 10 12.04 -7.46 -7.89
CA SER A 10 12.05 -6.23 -8.67
C SER A 10 13.29 -6.19 -9.58
N THR A 11 13.06 -5.98 -10.87
CA THR A 11 14.08 -5.78 -11.91
C THR A 11 14.24 -4.31 -12.29
N GLU A 12 13.25 -3.48 -11.95
CA GLU A 12 13.19 -2.08 -12.35
C GLU A 12 13.93 -1.15 -11.38
N ASP A 13 14.07 -1.58 -10.11
CA ASP A 13 14.69 -0.77 -9.05
C ASP A 13 16.23 -0.89 -9.01
N GLY A 14 16.83 -1.52 -10.01
CA GLY A 14 18.29 -1.65 -10.15
C GLY A 14 18.73 -2.97 -10.78
N PRO A 15 20.04 -3.16 -11.00
CA PRO A 15 20.56 -4.33 -11.69
C PRO A 15 20.35 -5.62 -10.87
N GLY A 16 19.90 -6.67 -11.57
CA GLY A 16 19.62 -8.00 -11.03
C GLY A 16 18.23 -8.11 -10.38
N LEU A 17 18.02 -9.18 -9.60
CA LEU A 17 16.78 -9.36 -8.83
C LEU A 17 16.90 -8.69 -7.47
N ARG A 18 15.97 -7.79 -7.15
CA ARG A 18 15.95 -7.05 -5.89
C ARG A 18 14.69 -7.33 -5.08
N THR A 19 14.81 -7.15 -3.78
CA THR A 19 13.64 -7.00 -2.91
C THR A 19 13.61 -5.56 -2.45
N THR A 20 12.57 -4.84 -2.87
CA THR A 20 12.37 -3.42 -2.58
C THR A 20 11.43 -3.28 -1.39
N LEU A 21 11.87 -2.52 -0.39
CA LEU A 21 11.07 -2.18 0.78
C LEU A 21 10.53 -0.75 0.62
N PHE A 22 9.23 -0.64 0.37
CA PHE A 22 8.55 0.66 0.38
C PHE A 22 8.19 1.03 1.81
N ALA A 23 8.77 2.11 2.33
CA ALA A 23 8.50 2.61 3.67
C ALA A 23 7.38 3.67 3.67
N LYS A 24 6.69 3.79 4.81
CA LYS A 24 5.75 4.87 5.10
C LYS A 24 6.50 6.07 5.69
N GLY A 25 6.01 7.27 5.39
CA GLY A 25 6.50 8.54 5.95
C GLY A 25 7.34 9.37 5.00
N CYS A 26 6.91 9.57 3.75
CA CYS A 26 7.60 10.48 2.84
C CYS A 26 7.42 11.94 3.33
N PRO A 27 8.52 12.69 3.56
CA PRO A 27 8.43 14.08 4.05
C PRO A 27 8.03 15.07 2.95
N LEU A 28 8.09 14.66 1.67
CA LEU A 28 7.74 15.52 0.54
C LEU A 28 6.22 15.54 0.30
N ARG A 29 5.76 16.55 -0.44
CA ARG A 29 4.35 16.74 -0.83
C ARG A 29 4.25 17.12 -2.30
N CYS A 30 4.83 16.27 -3.15
CA CYS A 30 4.83 16.48 -4.60
C CYS A 30 3.39 16.52 -5.14
N ALA A 31 3.09 17.46 -6.04
CA ALA A 31 1.77 17.54 -6.69
C ALA A 31 1.41 16.28 -7.51
N TRP A 32 2.43 15.53 -7.93
CA TRP A 32 2.33 14.28 -8.70
C TRP A 32 2.91 13.09 -7.92
N CYS A 33 2.59 12.99 -6.64
CA CYS A 33 3.03 11.85 -5.82
C CYS A 33 2.49 10.55 -6.40
N HIS A 34 3.39 9.66 -6.85
CA HIS A 34 3.01 8.37 -7.42
C HIS A 34 2.43 7.41 -6.37
N ASN A 35 2.88 7.55 -5.12
CA ASN A 35 2.52 6.68 -4.00
C ASN A 35 1.98 7.52 -2.81
N PRO A 36 0.83 8.19 -2.95
CA PRO A 36 0.26 9.08 -1.92
C PRO A 36 0.00 8.38 -0.58
N GLU A 37 -0.25 7.07 -0.60
CA GLU A 37 -0.38 6.22 0.57
C GLU A 37 0.92 6.15 1.40
N SER A 38 2.09 6.46 0.83
CA SER A 38 3.35 6.52 1.56
C SER A 38 3.50 7.80 2.43
N LEU A 39 2.66 8.81 2.24
CA LEU A 39 2.81 10.12 2.92
C LEU A 39 2.54 10.05 4.42
N SER A 40 1.53 9.27 4.82
CA SER A 40 1.15 9.12 6.22
C SER A 40 2.08 8.14 6.93
N HIS A 41 2.44 8.45 8.17
CA HIS A 41 3.10 7.49 9.05
C HIS A 41 2.09 6.54 9.73
N ALA A 42 0.78 6.75 9.58
CA ALA A 42 -0.23 5.91 10.23
C ALA A 42 -0.32 4.51 9.58
N PHE A 43 -0.81 3.53 10.34
CA PHE A 43 -1.28 2.29 9.75
C PHE A 43 -2.60 2.58 9.06
N GLN A 44 -2.74 2.09 7.84
CA GLN A 44 -3.93 2.31 7.02
C GLN A 44 -4.31 0.97 6.41
N ILE A 45 -5.61 0.73 6.32
CA ILE A 45 -6.15 -0.42 5.62
C ILE A 45 -6.01 -0.13 4.12
N GLU A 46 -5.42 -1.08 3.40
CA GLU A 46 -5.38 -1.09 1.94
C GLU A 46 -6.35 -2.17 1.46
N TRP A 47 -7.20 -1.81 0.50
CA TRP A 47 -8.07 -2.77 -0.16
C TRP A 47 -7.49 -3.12 -1.52
N LEU A 48 -7.13 -4.39 -1.70
CA LEU A 48 -6.55 -4.93 -2.92
C LEU A 48 -7.61 -5.73 -3.66
N ALA A 49 -8.16 -5.13 -4.72
CA ALA A 49 -9.29 -5.68 -5.47
C ALA A 49 -9.01 -7.09 -5.99
N GLU A 50 -7.78 -7.32 -6.47
CA GLU A 50 -7.31 -8.59 -7.02
C GLU A 50 -7.23 -9.72 -5.99
N ARG A 51 -7.23 -9.38 -4.69
CA ARG A 51 -7.25 -10.37 -3.59
C ARG A 51 -8.66 -10.63 -3.06
N CYS A 52 -9.66 -9.91 -3.54
CA CYS A 52 -11.03 -10.06 -3.08
C CYS A 52 -11.70 -11.30 -3.72
N ILE A 53 -12.30 -12.16 -2.88
CA ILE A 53 -13.07 -13.33 -3.34
C ILE A 53 -14.59 -13.10 -3.31
N GLY A 54 -15.04 -11.87 -3.07
CA GLY A 54 -16.48 -11.52 -3.08
C GLY A 54 -17.28 -12.04 -1.88
N CYS A 55 -16.65 -12.45 -0.77
CA CYS A 55 -17.35 -12.99 0.40
C CYS A 55 -18.19 -11.96 1.18
N LYS A 56 -18.03 -10.66 0.89
CA LYS A 56 -18.73 -9.52 1.54
C LYS A 56 -18.54 -9.39 3.06
N THR A 57 -17.62 -10.14 3.67
CA THR A 57 -17.33 -10.01 5.12
C THR A 57 -16.81 -8.63 5.50
N CYS A 58 -16.09 -7.96 4.59
CA CYS A 58 -15.62 -6.58 4.80
C CYS A 58 -16.75 -5.57 5.01
N VAL A 59 -17.89 -5.75 4.33
CA VAL A 59 -19.07 -4.89 4.47
C VAL A 59 -19.62 -5.00 5.88
N ALA A 60 -19.82 -6.23 6.36
CA ALA A 60 -20.34 -6.46 7.71
C ALA A 60 -19.40 -5.96 8.82
N ALA A 61 -18.09 -5.96 8.56
CA ALA A 61 -17.09 -5.46 9.51
C ALA A 61 -16.87 -3.94 9.43
N CYS A 62 -17.39 -3.25 8.41
CA CYS A 62 -17.11 -1.85 8.19
C CYS A 62 -17.88 -0.97 9.18
N PRO A 63 -17.22 -0.19 10.05
CA PRO A 63 -17.90 0.65 11.04
C PRO A 63 -18.75 1.76 10.38
N GLU A 64 -18.34 2.21 9.20
CA GLU A 64 -19.03 3.27 8.45
C GLU A 64 -20.18 2.75 7.57
N ASN A 65 -20.44 1.43 7.56
CA ASN A 65 -21.39 0.80 6.63
C ASN A 65 -21.19 1.22 5.16
N ALA A 66 -19.93 1.45 4.75
CA ALA A 66 -19.61 1.91 3.42
C ALA A 66 -19.86 0.80 2.38
N LEU A 67 -20.60 1.14 1.32
CA LEU A 67 -20.86 0.29 0.16
C LEU A 67 -21.08 1.14 -1.09
#